data_AF-A0A377CD38-F1
#
_entry.id   AF-A0A377CD38-F1
#
_cell.length_a   1.000
_cell.length_b   1.000
_cell.length_c   1.000
_cell.angle_alpha   90.00
_cell.angle_beta   90.00
_cell.angle_gamma   90.00
#
_symmetry.space_group_name_H-M   'P 1'
#
loop_
_entity.id
_entity.type
_entity.pdbx_description
1 polymer ?
#
loop_
_entity_poly.entity_id
_entity_poly.type
_entity_poly.pdbx_seq_one_letter_code
_entity_poly.pdbx_strand_id
1 'polypeptide(L)'
;MKKQAADPQPAGFCTCLCLAATTGDIIFQISRSSQSKAIQLATHSDYSHTGMLVIRNKKPYVFEAVGPVKYTPLKQWIAHGEKGKYVVRRVEGGLSVEQQQKTGANGKTLSR
;
A
#
# COMPACT_ATOMS: atom_id res chain seq x y z
N MET A 1 40.54 8.73 -5.81
CA MET A 1 39.84 8.52 -4.52
C MET A 1 39.26 9.84 -4.04
N LYS A 2 37.96 10.08 -4.22
CA LYS A 2 37.24 11.17 -3.57
C LYS A 2 35.99 10.56 -2.94
N LYS A 3 35.93 10.52 -1.61
CA LYS A 3 34.71 10.16 -0.87
C LYS A 3 33.85 11.41 -0.84
N GLN A 4 32.70 11.36 -1.51
CA GLN A 4 31.65 12.37 -1.36
C GLN A 4 31.00 12.15 0.01
N ALA A 5 31.01 13.17 0.87
CA ALA A 5 30.23 13.18 2.10
C ALA A 5 28.74 13.35 1.73
N ALA A 6 27.87 12.57 2.36
CA ALA A 6 26.43 12.65 2.18
C ALA A 6 25.86 13.81 3.02
N ASP A 7 25.02 14.62 2.39
CA ASP A 7 24.26 15.73 2.98
C ASP A 7 23.26 15.26 4.05
N PRO A 8 23.02 16.02 5.13
CA PRO A 8 22.07 15.64 6.16
C PRO A 8 20.64 15.81 5.65
N GLN A 9 19.86 14.73 5.66
CA GLN A 9 18.46 14.73 5.25
C GLN A 9 17.58 15.46 6.30
N PRO A 10 16.59 16.26 5.89
CA PRO A 10 15.72 16.98 6.79
C PRO A 10 14.80 16.01 7.55
N ALA A 11 14.67 16.24 8.86
CA ALA A 11 13.74 15.53 9.74
C ALA A 11 12.30 15.72 9.26
N GLY A 12 11.58 14.63 8.94
CA GLY A 12 10.14 14.71 8.68
C GLY A 12 9.49 13.60 7.85
N PHE A 13 10.25 12.71 7.19
CA PHE A 13 9.65 11.59 6.46
C PHE A 13 10.26 10.27 6.92
N CYS A 14 9.47 9.47 7.65
CA CYS A 14 9.84 8.11 7.99
C CYS A 14 9.87 7.26 6.70
N THR A 15 11.06 7.09 6.13
CA THR A 15 11.36 6.14 5.05
C THR A 15 11.47 4.70 5.54
N CYS A 16 11.10 4.38 6.79
CA CYS A 16 11.20 3.00 7.21
C CYS A 16 10.11 2.14 6.56
N LEU A 17 10.57 1.19 5.76
CA LEU A 17 9.96 -0.11 5.47
C LEU A 17 9.70 -0.95 6.77
N CYS A 18 9.47 -0.30 7.92
CA CYS A 18 9.33 -0.89 9.26
C CYS A 18 7.87 -1.02 9.70
N LEU A 19 6.90 -0.50 8.95
CA LEU A 19 5.52 -0.85 9.28
C LEU A 19 5.44 -2.37 9.11
N ALA A 20 5.30 -3.10 10.22
CA ALA A 20 5.18 -4.55 10.22
C ALA A 20 3.89 -4.89 9.48
N ALA A 21 3.99 -4.99 8.15
CA ALA A 21 2.87 -5.20 7.27
C ALA A 21 2.20 -6.51 7.66
N THR A 22 0.90 -6.45 7.92
CA THR A 22 0.11 -7.65 8.21
C THR A 22 -0.95 -7.83 7.14
N THR A 23 -1.37 -9.08 6.96
CA THR A 23 -2.50 -9.37 6.08
C THR A 23 -3.76 -8.69 6.64
N GLY A 24 -4.46 -7.94 5.80
CA GLY A 24 -5.67 -7.21 6.18
C GLY A 24 -5.47 -5.73 6.51
N ASP A 25 -4.23 -5.23 6.52
CA ASP A 25 -4.00 -3.78 6.51
C ASP A 25 -4.56 -3.17 5.22
N ILE A 26 -5.20 -2.01 5.33
CA ILE A 26 -5.68 -1.25 4.18
C ILE A 26 -4.69 -0.12 3.89
N ILE A 27 -4.20 -0.06 2.66
CA ILE A 27 -3.23 0.95 2.22
C ILE A 27 -3.86 1.91 1.23
N PHE A 28 -3.53 3.20 1.35
CA PHE A 28 -4.06 4.30 0.55
C PHE A 28 -2.93 5.11 -0.07
N GLN A 29 -3.11 5.56 -1.31
CA GLN A 29 -2.20 6.48 -1.98
C GLN A 29 -2.95 7.43 -2.92
N ILE A 30 -2.21 8.41 -3.45
CA ILE A 30 -2.66 9.24 -4.56
C ILE A 30 -2.22 8.57 -5.86
N SER A 31 -3.18 8.15 -6.69
CA SER A 31 -2.91 7.55 -8.01
C SER A 31 -2.34 8.58 -8.99
N ARG A 32 -1.53 8.11 -9.95
CA ARG A 32 -1.08 8.91 -11.10
C ARG A 32 -1.99 8.76 -12.34
N SER A 33 -3.11 8.06 -12.23
CA SER A 33 -4.08 7.91 -13.33
C SER A 33 -4.82 9.23 -13.61
N SER A 34 -5.27 9.41 -14.86
CA SER A 34 -6.03 10.60 -15.29
C SER A 34 -7.29 10.85 -14.45
N GLN A 35 -7.95 9.78 -14.01
CA GLN A 35 -9.14 9.83 -13.16
C GLN A 35 -8.87 10.16 -11.69
N SER A 36 -7.60 10.19 -11.23
CA SER A 36 -7.26 10.45 -9.82
C SER A 36 -7.87 11.75 -9.30
N LYS A 37 -7.72 12.84 -10.07
CA LYS A 37 -8.21 14.15 -9.64
C LYS A 37 -9.73 14.19 -9.52
N ALA A 38 -10.44 13.51 -10.43
CA ALA A 38 -11.89 13.40 -10.35
C ALA A 38 -12.35 12.66 -9.09
N ILE A 39 -11.67 11.56 -8.73
CA ILE A 39 -11.97 10.81 -7.49
C ILE A 39 -11.75 11.69 -6.25
N GLN A 40 -10.63 12.41 -6.18
CA GLN A 40 -10.33 13.28 -5.05
C GLN A 40 -11.41 14.37 -4.87
N LEU A 41 -11.79 15.03 -5.98
CA LEU A 41 -12.80 16.08 -5.96
C LEU A 41 -14.19 15.54 -5.61
N ALA A 42 -14.58 14.38 -6.13
CA ALA A 42 -15.90 13.80 -5.86
C ALA A 42 -16.03 13.25 -4.42
N THR A 43 -14.92 12.82 -3.81
CA THR A 43 -14.92 12.20 -2.47
C THR A 43 -14.44 13.12 -1.35
N HIS A 44 -14.00 14.34 -1.69
CA HIS A 44 -13.39 15.28 -0.75
C HIS A 44 -12.22 14.65 0.03
N SER A 45 -11.42 13.84 -0.66
CA SER A 45 -10.31 13.09 -0.09
C SER A 45 -9.06 13.24 -0.94
N ASP A 46 -7.88 13.24 -0.30
CA ASP A 46 -6.61 13.16 -1.03
C ASP A 46 -6.39 11.77 -1.67
N TYR A 47 -7.01 10.72 -1.12
CA TYR A 47 -6.78 9.34 -1.56
C TYR A 47 -7.62 9.00 -2.78
N SER A 48 -6.95 8.45 -3.80
CA SER A 48 -7.61 8.08 -5.06
C SER A 48 -7.33 6.64 -5.49
N HIS A 49 -6.53 5.91 -4.72
CA HIS A 49 -6.34 4.48 -4.88
C HIS A 49 -6.14 3.78 -3.55
N THR A 50 -6.60 2.53 -3.48
CA THR A 50 -6.48 1.70 -2.28
C THR A 50 -6.27 0.25 -2.64
N GLY A 51 -5.74 -0.50 -1.69
CA GLY A 51 -5.66 -1.95 -1.73
C GLY A 51 -5.49 -2.51 -0.32
N MET A 52 -5.41 -3.83 -0.24
CA MET A 52 -5.22 -4.54 1.02
C MET A 52 -3.89 -5.28 1.03
N LEU A 53 -3.13 -5.17 2.10
CA LEU A 53 -1.91 -5.95 2.26
C LEU A 53 -2.23 -7.43 2.47
N VAL A 54 -1.45 -8.27 1.81
CA VAL A 54 -1.47 -9.72 1.94
C VAL A 54 -0.04 -10.23 1.99
N ILE A 55 0.31 -10.94 3.06
CA ILE A 55 1.61 -11.59 3.20
C ILE A 55 1.57 -12.95 2.52
N ARG A 56 2.32 -13.10 1.42
CA ARG A 56 2.44 -14.37 0.67
C ARG A 56 3.89 -14.81 0.68
N ASN A 57 4.16 -16.03 1.14
CA ASN A 57 5.52 -16.57 1.23
C ASN A 57 6.48 -15.59 1.94
N LYS A 58 6.03 -15.01 3.07
CA LYS A 58 6.76 -14.00 3.87
C LYS A 58 7.09 -12.69 3.14
N LYS A 59 6.45 -12.42 1.99
CA LYS A 59 6.62 -11.19 1.20
C LYS A 59 5.31 -10.40 1.15
N PRO A 60 5.36 -9.07 1.32
CA PRO A 60 4.17 -8.22 1.27
C PRO A 60 3.75 -7.90 -0.16
N TYR A 61 2.48 -8.13 -0.44
CA TYR A 61 1.79 -7.73 -1.67
C TYR A 61 0.59 -6.85 -1.33
N VAL A 62 0.21 -5.99 -2.25
CA VAL A 62 -1.08 -5.29 -2.22
C VAL A 62 -2.02 -6.02 -3.17
N PHE A 63 -3.14 -6.48 -2.63
CA PHE A 63 -4.29 -6.95 -3.38
C PHE A 63 -5.13 -5.74 -3.81
N GLU A 64 -5.26 -5.52 -5.11
CA GLU A 64 -5.86 -4.31 -5.67
C GLU A 64 -6.70 -4.60 -6.92
N ALA A 65 -7.67 -3.73 -7.19
CA ALA A 65 -8.51 -3.76 -8.38
C ALA A 65 -8.12 -2.61 -9.33
N VAL A 66 -7.22 -2.89 -10.27
CA VAL A 66 -6.77 -1.92 -11.29
C VAL A 66 -7.15 -2.34 -12.72
N GLY A 67 -7.98 -3.39 -12.85
CA GLY A 67 -8.34 -4.00 -14.13
C GLY A 67 -7.18 -4.80 -14.74
N PRO A 68 -6.97 -6.08 -14.38
CA PRO A 68 -7.80 -6.93 -13.50
C PRO A 68 -7.49 -6.75 -12.00
N VAL A 69 -8.16 -7.54 -11.17
CA VAL A 69 -7.82 -7.73 -9.75
C VAL A 69 -6.53 -8.54 -9.64
N LYS A 70 -5.54 -8.06 -8.89
CA LYS A 70 -4.22 -8.68 -8.86
C LYS A 70 -3.45 -8.44 -7.56
N TYR A 71 -2.34 -9.14 -7.42
CA TYR A 71 -1.35 -8.92 -6.36
C TYR A 71 -0.14 -8.16 -6.93
N THR A 72 0.12 -6.97 -6.39
CA THR A 72 1.28 -6.16 -6.77
C THR A 72 2.29 -6.14 -5.62
N PRO A 73 3.60 -6.38 -5.85
CA PRO A 73 4.60 -6.26 -4.80
C PRO A 73 4.54 -4.88 -4.12
N LEU A 74 4.58 -4.83 -2.79
CA LEU A 74 4.36 -3.57 -2.04
C LEU A 74 5.25 -2.42 -2.52
N LYS A 75 6.54 -2.69 -2.75
CA LYS A 75 7.49 -1.67 -3.26
C LYS A 75 7.06 -1.10 -4.61
N GLN A 76 6.55 -1.95 -5.50
CA GLN A 76 6.05 -1.53 -6.81
C GLN A 76 4.76 -0.72 -6.67
N TRP A 77 3.84 -1.15 -5.80
CA TRP A 77 2.58 -0.45 -5.54
C TRP A 77 2.83 0.98 -5.04
N ILE A 78 3.73 1.15 -4.05
CA ILE A 78 4.14 2.45 -3.52
C ILE A 78 4.75 3.33 -4.61
N ALA A 79 5.60 2.76 -5.49
CA ALA A 79 6.21 3.49 -6.59
C ALA A 79 5.21 3.94 -7.66
N HIS A 80 4.01 3.34 -7.73
CA HIS A 80 2.95 3.80 -8.62
C HIS A 80 2.26 5.07 -8.11
N GLY A 81 2.27 5.33 -6.80
CA GLY A 81 1.69 6.52 -6.19
C GLY A 81 2.47 7.80 -6.43
N GLU A 82 1.78 8.93 -6.34
CA GLU A 82 2.40 10.24 -6.42
C GLU A 82 3.45 10.42 -5.31
N LYS A 83 4.71 10.66 -5.71
CA LYS A 83 5.87 10.87 -4.81
C LYS A 83 6.11 9.72 -3.83
N GLY A 84 5.55 8.53 -4.08
CA GLY A 84 5.65 7.38 -3.17
C GLY A 84 4.98 7.59 -1.80
N LYS A 85 4.05 8.55 -1.69
CA LYS A 85 3.32 8.81 -0.44
C LYS A 85 2.20 7.78 -0.25
N TYR A 86 2.10 7.23 0.95
CA TYR A 86 1.03 6.31 1.31
C TYR A 86 0.68 6.41 2.80
N VAL A 87 -0.51 5.92 3.15
CA VAL A 87 -0.98 5.72 4.52
C VAL A 87 -1.49 4.31 4.67
N VAL A 88 -1.25 3.69 5.83
CA VAL A 88 -1.79 2.38 6.19
C VAL A 88 -2.76 2.53 7.36
N ARG A 89 -3.88 1.83 7.28
CA ARG A 89 -4.88 1.70 8.34
C ARG A 89 -5.03 0.24 8.72
N ARG A 90 -5.19 -0.01 10.02
CA ARG A 90 -5.38 -1.33 10.62
C ARG A 90 -6.59 -1.28 11.54
N VAL A 91 -7.35 -2.38 11.58
CA VAL A 91 -8.41 -2.57 12.56
C VAL A 91 -7.82 -2.49 13.97
N GLU A 92 -8.48 -1.73 14.86
CA GLU A 92 -8.03 -1.60 16.25
C GLU A 92 -8.01 -2.96 16.96
N GLY A 93 -6.96 -3.23 17.74
CA GLY A 93 -6.71 -4.56 18.31
C GLY A 93 -6.13 -5.59 17.34
N GLY A 94 -6.06 -5.28 16.04
CA GLY A 94 -5.53 -6.17 15.01
C GLY A 94 -6.48 -7.30 14.62
N LEU A 95 -6.07 -8.10 13.63
CA LEU A 95 -6.83 -9.28 13.18
C LEU A 95 -6.19 -10.55 13.74
N SER A 96 -7.01 -11.48 14.21
CA SER A 96 -6.59 -12.84 14.56
C SER A 96 -6.04 -13.57 13.33
N VAL A 97 -5.22 -14.59 13.55
CA VAL A 97 -4.65 -15.40 12.44
C VAL A 97 -5.75 -15.99 11.56
N GLU A 98 -6.86 -16.44 12.16
CA GLU A 98 -8.00 -16.99 11.43
C GLU A 98 -8.68 -15.92 10.56
N GLN A 99 -8.88 -14.70 11.08
CA GLN A 99 -9.43 -13.58 10.32
C GLN A 99 -8.52 -13.20 9.15
N GLN A 100 -7.20 -13.17 9.36
CA GLN A 100 -6.22 -12.91 8.29
C GLN A 100 -6.28 -13.97 7.19
N GLN A 101 -6.42 -15.25 7.56
CA GLN A 101 -6.54 -16.35 6.60
C GLN A 101 -7.82 -16.26 5.77
N LYS A 102 -8.97 -15.97 6.39
CA LYS A 102 -10.26 -15.78 5.69
C LYS A 102 -10.17 -14.64 4.67
N THR A 103 -9.62 -13.51 5.08
CA THR A 103 -9.42 -12.34 4.22
C THR A 103 -8.49 -12.64 3.04
N GLY A 104 -7.38 -13.33 3.29
CA GLY A 104 -6.46 -13.77 2.23
C GLY A 104 -7.05 -14.82 1.29
N ALA A 105 -7.89 -15.72 1.78
CA ALA A 105 -8.56 -16.74 0.98
C ALA A 105 -9.58 -16.14 0.01
N ASN A 106 -10.43 -15.21 0.50
CA ASN A 106 -11.42 -14.54 -0.35
C ASN A 106 -10.77 -13.75 -1.49
N GLY A 107 -9.63 -13.10 -1.24
CA GLY A 107 -8.87 -12.41 -2.27
C GLY A 107 -8.38 -13.32 -3.41
N LYS A 108 -8.09 -14.60 -3.14
CA LYS A 108 -7.70 -15.56 -4.19
C LYS A 108 -8.87 -15.89 -5.12
N THR A 109 -10.08 -16.00 -4.57
CA THR A 109 -11.30 -16.28 -5.37
C THR A 109 -11.67 -15.14 -6.31
N LEU A 110 -11.29 -13.90 -5.96
CA LEU A 110 -11.63 -12.68 -6.71
C LEU A 110 -10.60 -12.29 -7.77
N SER A 111 -9.38 -12.84 -7.71
CA SER A 111 -8.35 -12.66 -8.74
C SER A 111 -8.66 -13.60 -9.92
N ARG A 112 -9.50 -13.14 -10.85
CA ARG A 112 -9.76 -13.82 -12.13
C ARG A 112 -8.79 -13.38 -13.20
#